data_AF-A0A8T2I870-F1
#
_entry.id   AF-A0A8T2I870-F1
#
_cell.length_a   1.000
_cell.length_b   1.000
_cell.length_c   1.000
_cell.angle_alpha   90.00
_cell.angle_beta   90.00
_cell.angle_gamma   90.00
#
_symmetry.space_group_name_H-M   'P 1'
#
loop_
_entity.id
_entity.type
_entity.pdbx_description
1 polymer ?
#
loop_
_entity_poly.entity_id
_entity_poly.type
_entity_poly.pdbx_seq_one_letter_code
_entity_poly.pdbx_strand_id
1 'polypeptide(L)'
;MHKDRDGPLAMGPAWDYNEAFGHCCGYPIEGYFEEGRSGPGLSGGSAISPEGWRFNICDEPERCLVHPTDGVSIWYRTMWKTDERFKAGAAFRWNELRASAWSNDAVQNIIDDARTAIDPAVARNYDKYASALDVRKGADYEEIWQREVSAHETWVMERLKWMDSQFISGDNRNEVKISDSN
;
A
#
# COMPACT_ATOMS: atom_id res chain seq x y z
N MET A 1 -15.00 10.04 -3.22
CA MET A 1 -15.05 10.69 -4.55
C MET A 1 -15.98 11.87 -4.41
N HIS A 2 -15.54 13.05 -4.81
CA HIS A 2 -16.32 14.28 -4.73
C HIS A 2 -16.13 15.10 -6.00
N LYS A 3 -17.08 15.99 -6.29
CA LYS A 3 -17.02 16.87 -7.45
C LYS A 3 -17.68 18.20 -7.10
N ASP A 4 -16.89 19.26 -7.14
CA ASP A 4 -17.42 20.62 -7.10
C ASP A 4 -18.09 20.96 -8.43
N ARG A 5 -19.11 21.83 -8.39
CA ARG A 5 -20.04 22.08 -9.50
C ARG A 5 -19.34 22.29 -10.85
N ASP A 6 -18.25 23.05 -10.85
CA ASP A 6 -17.50 23.43 -12.04
C ASP A 6 -16.07 22.85 -12.04
N GLY A 7 -15.78 21.93 -11.10
CA GLY A 7 -14.48 21.29 -10.93
C GLY A 7 -14.40 19.91 -11.59
N PRO A 8 -13.17 19.39 -11.77
CA PRO A 8 -12.97 17.99 -12.13
C PRO A 8 -13.42 17.06 -11.00
N LEU A 9 -13.62 15.79 -11.35
CA LEU A 9 -13.86 14.75 -10.36
C LEU A 9 -12.59 14.53 -9.53
N ALA A 10 -12.74 14.53 -8.21
CA ALA A 10 -11.64 14.31 -7.27
C ALA A 10 -11.81 12.99 -6.51
N MET A 11 -10.72 12.23 -6.44
CA MET A 11 -10.67 10.98 -5.68
C MET A 11 -10.20 11.28 -4.26
N GLY A 12 -10.97 10.77 -3.30
CA GLY A 12 -10.79 11.04 -1.88
C GLY A 12 -12.02 11.65 -1.19
N PRO A 13 -11.96 11.83 0.14
CA PRO A 13 -10.91 11.29 1.00
C PRO A 13 -10.91 9.74 0.98
N ALA A 14 -9.76 9.16 1.33
CA ALA A 14 -9.60 7.72 1.44
C ALA A 14 -10.31 7.22 2.72
N TRP A 15 -10.88 6.01 2.70
CA TRP A 15 -11.62 5.43 3.82
C TRP A 15 -11.38 3.92 3.91
N ASP A 16 -11.48 3.35 5.12
CA ASP A 16 -11.44 1.90 5.41
C ASP A 16 -10.12 1.19 5.05
N TYR A 17 -9.01 1.61 5.69
CA TYR A 17 -7.66 1.06 5.46
C TYR A 17 -7.20 0.06 6.53
N ASN A 18 -8.12 -0.51 7.30
CA ASN A 18 -7.83 -1.55 8.31
C ASN A 18 -7.33 -2.87 7.69
N GLU A 19 -7.54 -3.09 6.39
CA GLU A 19 -7.06 -4.26 5.65
C GLU A 19 -5.76 -4.02 4.86
N ALA A 20 -5.18 -2.82 4.96
CA ALA A 20 -3.96 -2.47 4.26
C ALA A 20 -2.69 -2.97 4.99
N PHE A 21 -1.52 -2.59 4.46
CA PHE A 21 -0.22 -2.73 5.12
C PHE A 21 0.19 -4.16 5.49
N GLY A 22 -0.14 -5.14 4.63
CA GLY A 22 0.29 -6.51 4.85
C GLY A 22 -0.57 -7.33 5.81
N HIS A 23 -1.70 -6.79 6.29
CA HIS A 23 -2.44 -7.42 7.41
C HIS A 23 -3.59 -8.33 7.02
N CYS A 24 -4.29 -8.08 5.90
CA CYS A 24 -5.52 -8.81 5.61
C CYS A 24 -5.53 -9.57 4.28
N CYS A 25 -6.51 -10.46 4.25
CA CYS A 25 -6.68 -11.66 3.46
C CYS A 25 -7.91 -11.54 2.55
N GLY A 26 -7.90 -10.56 1.65
CA GLY A 26 -9.00 -10.36 0.71
C GLY A 26 -8.95 -11.30 -0.49
N TYR A 27 -9.80 -12.35 -0.51
CA TYR A 27 -10.12 -13.26 -1.64
C TYR A 27 -8.89 -13.94 -2.31
N PRO A 28 -9.02 -14.98 -3.17
CA PRO A 28 -7.88 -15.82 -3.53
C PRO A 28 -6.94 -15.06 -4.47
N ILE A 29 -5.97 -14.37 -3.89
CA ILE A 29 -4.91 -13.71 -4.61
C ILE A 29 -3.67 -14.60 -4.49
N GLU A 30 -3.14 -14.98 -5.65
CA GLU A 30 -1.87 -15.68 -5.79
C GLU A 30 -0.84 -15.18 -4.78
N GLY A 31 -0.26 -16.10 -4.02
CA GLY A 31 0.77 -15.81 -3.03
C GLY A 31 0.32 -15.56 -1.59
N TYR A 32 -0.99 -15.49 -1.27
CA TYR A 32 -1.43 -15.33 0.13
C TYR A 32 -0.97 -16.49 1.02
N PHE A 33 -1.16 -17.74 0.58
CA PHE A 33 -0.70 -18.94 1.32
C PHE A 33 0.82 -19.15 1.26
N GLU A 34 1.54 -18.30 0.51
CA GLU A 34 2.98 -18.34 0.34
C GLU A 34 3.65 -17.08 0.92
N GLU A 35 3.09 -16.52 1.99
CA GLU A 35 3.64 -15.36 2.71
C GLU A 35 3.83 -14.11 1.81
N GLY A 36 2.92 -13.91 0.86
CA GLY A 36 2.96 -12.79 -0.07
C GLY A 36 3.83 -13.02 -1.31
N ARG A 37 4.50 -14.18 -1.42
CA ARG A 37 5.28 -14.52 -2.61
C ARG A 37 4.34 -14.82 -3.78
N SER A 38 4.47 -14.03 -4.84
CA SER A 38 3.48 -14.02 -5.93
C SER A 38 4.08 -14.34 -7.29
N GLY A 39 5.07 -15.24 -7.33
CA GLY A 39 5.72 -15.68 -8.57
C GLY A 39 5.04 -16.90 -9.20
N PRO A 40 5.33 -17.21 -10.47
CA PRO A 40 6.23 -16.50 -11.40
C PRO A 40 5.52 -15.32 -12.10
N GLY A 41 6.20 -14.17 -12.24
CA GLY A 41 5.67 -13.04 -13.03
C GLY A 41 6.37 -11.69 -12.83
N LEU A 42 6.03 -10.70 -13.67
CA LEU A 42 6.66 -9.38 -13.72
C LEU A 42 5.95 -8.33 -12.85
N SER A 43 4.67 -8.54 -12.54
CA SER A 43 3.89 -7.65 -11.67
C SER A 43 2.69 -8.37 -11.09
N GLY A 44 2.23 -7.92 -9.92
CA GLY A 44 1.05 -8.48 -9.25
C GLY A 44 1.42 -9.28 -8.01
N GLY A 45 0.38 -9.69 -7.28
CA GLY A 45 0.53 -10.51 -6.11
C GLY A 45 -0.50 -10.30 -5.03
N SER A 46 -0.34 -11.05 -3.94
CA SER A 46 -1.19 -10.99 -2.77
C SER A 46 -1.25 -9.59 -2.17
N ALA A 47 -2.39 -9.25 -1.56
CA ALA A 47 -2.54 -8.00 -0.81
C ALA A 47 -1.54 -7.87 0.35
N ILE A 48 -0.96 -8.99 0.79
CA ILE A 48 0.09 -9.02 1.80
C ILE A 48 1.51 -8.93 1.23
N SER A 49 1.70 -8.87 -0.10
CA SER A 49 3.02 -8.72 -0.70
C SER A 49 3.51 -7.27 -0.59
N PRO A 50 4.76 -7.02 -0.15
CA PRO A 50 5.34 -5.67 -0.21
C PRO A 50 5.66 -5.26 -1.65
N GLU A 51 5.67 -6.18 -2.61
CA GLU A 51 6.02 -5.93 -4.00
C GLU A 51 4.87 -6.21 -4.97
N GLY A 52 5.03 -5.72 -6.20
CA GLY A 52 4.06 -5.88 -7.28
C GLY A 52 2.94 -4.83 -7.30
N TRP A 53 2.41 -4.57 -8.50
CA TRP A 53 1.16 -3.85 -8.69
C TRP A 53 0.01 -4.85 -8.81
N ARG A 54 -0.78 -5.02 -7.74
CA ARG A 54 -1.94 -5.92 -7.73
C ARG A 54 -2.86 -5.72 -8.94
N PHE A 55 -3.08 -4.47 -9.37
CA PHE A 55 -3.98 -4.16 -10.47
C PHE A 55 -3.45 -4.56 -11.87
N ASN A 56 -2.18 -4.98 -11.97
CA ASN A 56 -1.52 -5.47 -13.20
C ASN A 56 -1.43 -6.99 -13.28
N ILE A 57 -1.84 -7.75 -12.26
CA ILE A 57 -1.70 -9.21 -12.25
C ILE A 57 -2.41 -9.89 -13.45
N CYS A 58 -3.48 -9.29 -13.99
CA CYS A 58 -4.15 -9.79 -15.20
C CYS A 58 -3.47 -9.39 -16.52
N ASP A 59 -2.31 -8.74 -16.47
CA ASP A 59 -1.47 -8.57 -17.67
C ASP A 59 -0.80 -9.91 -18.05
N GLU A 60 -0.77 -10.86 -17.12
CA GLU A 60 -0.39 -12.27 -17.29
C GLU A 60 -1.67 -13.12 -17.13
N PRO A 61 -2.37 -13.48 -18.23
CA PRO A 61 -3.71 -14.07 -18.19
C PRO A 61 -3.83 -15.33 -17.32
N GLU A 62 -2.79 -16.17 -17.31
CA GLU A 62 -2.65 -17.39 -16.52
C GLU A 62 -2.69 -17.14 -15.00
N ARG A 63 -2.37 -15.91 -14.56
CA ARG A 63 -2.40 -15.48 -13.15
C ARG A 63 -3.69 -14.74 -12.80
N CYS A 64 -4.56 -14.49 -13.77
CA CYS A 64 -5.85 -13.81 -13.60
C CYS A 64 -6.96 -14.80 -13.16
N LEU A 65 -6.76 -15.49 -12.03
CA LEU A 65 -7.60 -16.64 -11.64
C LEU A 65 -9.01 -16.24 -11.15
N VAL A 66 -9.13 -15.39 -10.12
CA VAL A 66 -10.45 -14.93 -9.63
C VAL A 66 -10.38 -13.51 -9.09
N HIS A 67 -11.12 -12.59 -9.73
CA HIS A 67 -11.35 -11.20 -9.31
C HIS A 67 -10.13 -10.42 -8.75
N PRO A 68 -8.93 -10.54 -9.32
CA PRO A 68 -7.74 -9.94 -8.70
C PRO A 68 -7.76 -8.40 -8.68
N THR A 69 -8.59 -7.80 -9.53
CA THR A 69 -8.80 -6.36 -9.65
C THR A 69 -10.03 -5.87 -8.89
N ASP A 70 -10.68 -6.72 -8.10
CA ASP A 70 -11.75 -6.27 -7.20
C ASP A 70 -11.21 -5.20 -6.24
N GLY A 71 -12.04 -4.22 -5.95
CA GLY A 71 -11.65 -3.00 -5.24
C GLY A 71 -10.83 -1.99 -6.06
N VAL A 72 -10.39 -2.33 -7.29
CA VAL A 72 -9.67 -1.38 -8.15
C VAL A 72 -10.59 -0.85 -9.25
N SER A 73 -10.82 0.46 -9.22
CA SER A 73 -11.68 1.12 -10.21
C SER A 73 -11.17 0.94 -11.65
N ILE A 74 -12.10 0.76 -12.60
CA ILE A 74 -11.78 0.60 -14.03
C ILE A 74 -11.04 1.83 -14.55
N TRP A 75 -11.50 3.04 -14.20
CA TRP A 75 -10.87 4.28 -14.69
C TRP A 75 -9.39 4.35 -14.29
N TYR A 76 -9.04 3.96 -13.07
CA TYR A 76 -7.65 3.98 -12.60
C TYR A 76 -6.79 3.04 -13.43
N ARG A 77 -7.28 1.82 -13.67
CA ARG A 77 -6.58 0.82 -14.49
C ARG A 77 -6.43 1.30 -15.93
N THR A 78 -7.46 1.91 -16.50
CA THR A 78 -7.40 2.49 -17.84
C THR A 78 -6.34 3.60 -17.87
N MET A 79 -6.39 4.59 -16.99
CA MET A 79 -5.42 5.68 -16.93
C MET A 79 -3.99 5.18 -16.75
N TRP A 80 -3.77 4.24 -15.83
CA TRP A 80 -2.45 3.64 -15.61
C TRP A 80 -1.90 2.94 -16.86
N LYS A 81 -2.75 2.18 -17.56
CA LYS A 81 -2.36 1.43 -18.75
C LYS A 81 -2.17 2.30 -19.99
N THR A 82 -2.94 3.37 -20.14
CA THR A 82 -3.04 4.08 -21.44
C THR A 82 -2.52 5.52 -21.43
N ASP A 83 -2.37 6.17 -20.27
CA ASP A 83 -1.94 7.58 -20.20
C ASP A 83 -0.54 7.70 -19.56
N GLU A 84 0.47 8.03 -20.38
CA GLU A 84 1.84 8.26 -19.92
C GLU A 84 1.95 9.44 -18.94
N ARG A 85 1.11 10.47 -19.09
CA ARG A 85 1.12 11.62 -18.17
C ARG A 85 0.62 11.22 -16.79
N PHE A 86 -0.32 10.27 -16.72
CA PHE A 86 -0.81 9.75 -15.44
C PHE A 86 0.29 9.00 -14.69
N LYS A 87 1.04 8.14 -15.39
CA LYS A 87 2.20 7.44 -14.81
C LYS A 87 3.32 8.40 -14.40
N ALA A 88 3.66 9.37 -15.26
CA ALA A 88 4.66 10.38 -14.94
C ALA A 88 4.26 11.26 -13.74
N GLY A 89 2.99 11.67 -13.66
CA GLY A 89 2.45 12.42 -12.53
C GLY A 89 2.46 11.62 -11.23
N ALA A 90 2.17 10.31 -11.28
CA ALA A 90 2.29 9.43 -10.13
C ALA A 90 3.74 9.31 -9.64
N ALA A 91 4.70 9.15 -10.56
CA ALA A 91 6.13 9.11 -10.24
C ALA A 91 6.61 10.42 -9.61
N PHE A 92 6.24 11.57 -10.20
CA PHE A 92 6.56 12.88 -9.67
C PHE A 92 6.00 13.06 -8.25
N ARG A 93 4.71 12.77 -8.05
CA ARG A 93 4.07 12.91 -6.74
C ARG A 93 4.67 11.97 -5.70
N TRP A 94 5.01 10.75 -6.08
CA TRP A 94 5.71 9.80 -5.21
C TRP A 94 7.04 10.38 -4.74
N ASN A 95 7.87 10.88 -5.67
CA ASN A 95 9.17 11.47 -5.36
C ASN A 95 9.06 12.71 -4.45
N GLU A 96 8.07 13.58 -4.68
CA GLU A 96 7.80 14.72 -3.78
C GLU A 96 7.47 14.28 -2.35
N LEU A 97 6.62 13.26 -2.20
CA LEU A 97 6.23 12.73 -0.90
C LEU A 97 7.41 12.05 -0.20
N ARG A 98 8.19 11.25 -0.93
CA ARG A 98 9.37 10.55 -0.41
C ARG A 98 10.50 11.48 -0.02
N ALA A 99 10.60 12.66 -0.66
CA ALA A 99 11.52 13.72 -0.26
C ALA A 99 11.08 14.48 1.01
N SER A 100 9.86 14.25 1.51
CA SER A 100 9.29 15.03 2.61
C SER A 100 8.47 14.17 3.59
N ALA A 101 7.14 14.31 3.57
CA ALA A 101 6.22 13.75 4.56
C ALA A 101 6.23 12.22 4.62
N TRP A 102 6.69 11.55 3.56
CA TRP A 102 6.78 10.10 3.49
C TRP A 102 8.23 9.63 3.38
N SER A 103 9.24 10.37 3.84
CA SER A 103 10.61 9.83 3.97
C SER A 103 10.63 8.62 4.92
N ASN A 104 11.69 7.81 4.91
CA ASN A 104 11.78 6.65 5.82
C ASN A 104 11.65 7.09 7.28
N ASP A 105 12.36 8.15 7.67
CA ASP A 105 12.30 8.70 9.02
C ASP A 105 10.90 9.26 9.34
N ALA A 106 10.26 9.95 8.39
CA ALA A 106 8.92 10.49 8.62
C ALA A 106 7.87 9.39 8.80
N VAL A 107 7.93 8.33 7.99
CA VAL A 107 7.02 7.17 8.14
C VAL A 107 7.31 6.40 9.42
N GLN A 108 8.59 6.21 9.76
CA GLN A 108 8.99 5.58 11.02
C GLN A 108 8.44 6.36 12.22
N ASN A 109 8.59 7.68 12.22
CA ASN A 109 8.06 8.55 13.28
C ASN A 109 6.53 8.45 13.40
N ILE A 110 5.79 8.34 12.27
CA ILE A 110 4.33 8.14 12.31
C ILE A 110 3.97 6.83 13.03
N ILE A 111 4.72 5.76 12.76
CA ILE A 111 4.52 4.46 13.40
C ILE A 111 4.86 4.54 14.89
N ASP A 112 5.99 5.15 15.24
CA ASP A 112 6.45 5.30 16.63
C ASP A 112 5.51 6.18 17.47
N ASP A 113 5.02 7.26 16.89
CA ASP A 113 4.02 8.13 17.52
C ASP A 113 2.72 7.36 17.78
N ALA A 114 2.25 6.58 16.79
CA ALA A 114 1.05 5.76 16.94
C ALA A 114 1.23 4.69 18.02
N ARG A 115 2.38 4.00 18.07
CA ARG A 115 2.72 3.02 19.10
C ARG A 115 2.73 3.64 20.48
N THR A 116 3.40 4.77 20.64
CA THR A 116 3.47 5.50 21.91
C THR A 116 2.09 5.93 22.39
N ALA A 117 1.24 6.40 21.48
CA ALA A 117 -0.11 6.85 21.81
C ALA A 117 -1.01 5.72 22.30
N ILE A 118 -0.86 4.49 21.77
CA ILE A 118 -1.71 3.34 22.11
C ILE A 118 -1.12 2.43 23.19
N ASP A 119 0.19 2.53 23.47
CA ASP A 119 0.90 1.71 24.46
C ASP A 119 0.17 1.56 25.82
N PRO A 120 -0.35 2.64 26.44
CA PRO A 120 -1.08 2.52 27.72
C PRO A 120 -2.38 1.71 27.67
N ALA A 121 -2.88 1.44 26.47
CA ALA A 121 -4.08 0.64 26.22
C ALA A 121 -3.79 -0.79 25.79
N VAL A 122 -2.56 -1.13 25.39
CA VAL A 122 -2.20 -2.45 24.84
C VAL A 122 -2.51 -3.55 25.85
N ALA A 123 -1.84 -3.58 27.01
CA ALA A 123 -2.04 -4.61 28.03
C ALA A 123 -3.51 -4.72 28.46
N ARG A 124 -4.15 -3.58 28.73
CA ARG A 124 -5.58 -3.51 29.09
C ARG A 124 -6.51 -4.13 28.04
N ASN A 125 -6.22 -3.93 26.76
CA ASN A 125 -7.04 -4.45 25.68
C ASN A 125 -6.79 -5.93 25.44
N TYR A 126 -5.54 -6.39 25.51
CA TYR A 126 -5.23 -7.82 25.45
C TYR A 126 -5.91 -8.58 26.59
N ASP A 127 -5.93 -8.03 27.80
CA ASP A 127 -6.66 -8.62 28.93
C ASP A 127 -8.17 -8.62 28.70
N LYS A 128 -8.75 -7.49 28.27
CA LYS A 128 -10.20 -7.34 28.09
C LYS A 128 -10.75 -8.18 26.95
N TYR A 129 -10.01 -8.30 25.85
CA TYR A 129 -10.44 -8.92 24.61
C TYR A 129 -9.76 -10.27 24.34
N ALA A 130 -9.09 -10.87 25.34
CA ALA A 130 -8.34 -12.12 25.21
C ALA A 130 -9.13 -13.24 24.48
N SER A 131 -10.43 -13.37 24.75
CA SER A 131 -11.29 -14.37 24.12
C SER A 131 -11.57 -14.11 22.63
N ALA A 132 -11.54 -12.85 22.20
CA ALA A 132 -11.77 -12.45 20.80
C ALA A 132 -10.48 -12.47 19.98
N LEU A 133 -9.32 -12.28 20.63
CA LEU A 133 -8.02 -12.25 19.98
C LEU A 133 -7.41 -13.65 19.79
N ASP A 134 -8.11 -14.72 20.19
CA ASP A 134 -7.60 -16.10 20.25
C ASP A 134 -6.21 -16.21 20.90
N VAL A 135 -5.93 -15.29 21.84
CA VAL A 135 -4.67 -15.30 22.58
C VAL A 135 -4.80 -16.44 23.56
N ARG A 136 -4.13 -17.57 23.25
CA ARG A 136 -4.11 -18.75 24.12
C ARG A 136 -3.85 -18.32 25.55
N LYS A 137 -4.61 -18.87 26.49
CA LYS A 137 -4.40 -18.62 27.92
C LYS A 137 -2.94 -18.94 28.29
N GLY A 138 -2.16 -17.91 28.63
CA GLY A 138 -0.73 -18.01 28.94
C GLY A 138 0.23 -17.58 27.82
N ALA A 139 -0.27 -17.08 26.68
CA ALA A 139 0.58 -16.41 25.69
C ALA A 139 1.02 -15.04 26.21
N ASP A 140 2.27 -14.67 25.89
CA ASP A 140 2.81 -13.37 26.23
C ASP A 140 2.28 -12.31 25.25
N TYR A 141 1.41 -11.42 25.74
CA TYR A 141 0.82 -10.37 24.92
C TYR A 141 1.89 -9.38 24.44
N GLU A 142 2.96 -9.19 25.20
CA GLU A 142 4.03 -8.26 24.86
C GLU A 142 4.82 -8.81 23.67
N GLU A 143 5.13 -10.11 23.67
CA GLU A 143 5.77 -10.79 22.53
C GLU A 143 4.90 -10.72 21.27
N ILE A 144 3.59 -10.98 21.41
CA ILE A 144 2.65 -10.88 20.28
C ILE A 144 2.62 -9.46 19.75
N TRP A 145 2.40 -8.48 20.63
CA TRP A 145 2.36 -7.06 20.28
C TRP A 145 3.61 -6.65 19.52
N GLN A 146 4.80 -6.90 20.08
CA GLN A 146 6.09 -6.56 19.48
C GLN A 146 6.29 -7.21 18.10
N ARG A 147 5.85 -8.47 17.93
CA ARG A 147 5.92 -9.16 16.64
C ARG A 147 5.05 -8.50 15.58
N GLU A 148 3.77 -8.24 15.87
CA GLU A 148 2.84 -7.64 14.90
C GLU A 148 3.30 -6.23 14.49
N VAL A 149 3.73 -5.46 15.47
CA VAL A 149 4.40 -4.15 15.37
C VAL A 149 5.59 -4.24 14.41
N SER A 150 6.54 -5.16 14.65
CA SER A 150 7.73 -5.32 13.81
C SER A 150 7.40 -5.79 12.40
N ALA A 151 6.41 -6.67 12.25
CA ALA A 151 5.95 -7.15 10.95
C ALA A 151 5.33 -6.01 10.12
N HIS A 152 4.51 -5.15 10.74
CA HIS A 152 3.94 -3.97 10.10
C HIS A 152 5.03 -3.00 9.59
N GLU A 153 6.00 -2.67 10.43
CA GLU A 153 7.13 -1.80 10.05
C GLU A 153 7.92 -2.38 8.88
N THR A 154 8.27 -3.65 8.99
CA THR A 154 9.05 -4.34 7.96
C THR A 154 8.32 -4.28 6.64
N TRP A 155 7.02 -4.62 6.63
CA TRP A 155 6.20 -4.57 5.42
C TRP A 155 6.14 -3.16 4.82
N VAL A 156 5.90 -2.13 5.65
CA VAL A 156 5.80 -0.74 5.18
C VAL A 156 7.11 -0.29 4.56
N MET A 157 8.24 -0.55 5.22
CA MET A 157 9.56 -0.16 4.72
C MET A 157 9.95 -0.91 3.44
N GLU A 158 9.64 -2.20 3.36
CA GLU A 158 9.84 -3.00 2.15
C GLU A 158 8.97 -2.49 1.00
N ARG A 159 7.71 -2.13 1.28
CA ARG A 159 6.82 -1.54 0.27
C ARG A 159 7.32 -0.20 -0.24
N LEU A 160 7.77 0.69 0.65
CA LEU A 160 8.37 1.98 0.26
C LEU A 160 9.59 1.76 -0.64
N LYS A 161 10.50 0.87 -0.24
CA LYS A 161 11.69 0.51 -1.01
C LYS A 161 11.35 -0.06 -2.39
N TRP A 162 10.35 -0.94 -2.46
CA TRP A 162 9.90 -1.49 -3.74
C TRP A 162 9.31 -0.39 -4.62
N MET A 163 8.42 0.44 -4.09
CA MET A 163 7.80 1.56 -4.82
C MET A 163 8.85 2.57 -5.33
N ASP A 164 9.88 2.87 -4.52
CA ASP A 164 11.02 3.67 -4.94
C ASP A 164 11.65 3.05 -6.21
N SER A 165 11.92 1.75 -6.22
CA SER A 165 12.49 1.06 -7.39
C SER A 165 11.62 1.15 -8.66
N GLN A 166 10.29 1.25 -8.52
CA GLN A 166 9.36 1.36 -9.64
C GLN A 166 9.32 2.76 -10.26
N PHE A 167 9.64 3.78 -9.47
CA PHE A 167 9.64 5.18 -9.91
C PHE A 167 11.05 5.77 -10.07
N ILE A 168 12.10 4.97 -9.84
CA ILE A 168 13.50 5.35 -10.04
C ILE A 168 13.95 5.27 -11.51
N SER A 169 13.19 4.63 -12.41
CA SER A 169 13.58 4.46 -13.82
C SER A 169 12.74 5.30 -14.80
N GLY A 170 13.14 6.57 -14.94
CA GLY A 170 12.97 7.34 -16.17
C GLY A 170 12.16 8.63 -16.04
N ASP A 171 12.80 9.75 -15.69
CA ASP A 171 13.31 10.65 -16.72
C ASP A 171 14.21 11.73 -16.10
N ASN A 172 15.46 11.74 -16.52
CA ASN A 172 16.35 12.88 -16.40
C ASN A 172 16.25 13.74 -17.68
N ARG A 173 15.07 13.79 -18.30
CA ARG A 173 14.80 14.57 -19.50
C ARG A 173 13.42 15.21 -19.42
N ASN A 174 13.39 16.40 -20.01
CA ASN A 174 12.22 17.21 -20.28
C ASN A 174 11.69 17.96 -19.05
N GLU A 175 12.44 19.00 -18.69
CA GLU A 175 11.85 20.35 -18.66
C GLU A 175 10.80 20.43 -19.77
N VAL A 176 9.53 20.22 -19.42
CA VAL A 176 8.42 20.70 -20.23
C VAL A 176 8.50 22.21 -20.11
N LYS A 177 9.27 22.82 -21.02
CA LYS A 177 9.10 24.23 -21.33
C LYS A 177 7.66 24.37 -21.81
N ILE A 178 6.82 24.90 -20.94
CA ILE A 178 5.54 25.46 -21.33
C ILE A 178 5.90 26.61 -22.28
N SER A 179 5.90 26.33 -23.58
CA SER A 179 5.92 27.37 -24.60
C SER A 179 4.54 27.98 -24.60
N ASP A 180 4.42 29.15 -23.99
CA ASP A 180 3.29 30.04 -24.22
C ASP A 180 3.10 30.20 -25.73
N SER A 181 1.97 29.72 -26.24
CA SER A 181 1.57 29.91 -27.62
C SER A 181 0.41 30.91 -27.63
N ASN A 182 0.78 32.13 -28.03
CA ASN A 182 0.01 33.24 -28.61
C ASN A 182 -1.36 33.60 -28.04
#